data_AF-A0A3D5TGH2-F1
#
_entry.id   AF-A0A3D5TGH2-F1
#
_cell.length_a   1.000
_cell.length_b   1.000
_cell.length_c   1.000
_cell.angle_alpha   90.00
_cell.angle_beta   90.00
_cell.angle_gamma   90.00
#
_symmetry.space_group_name_H-M   'P 1'
#
loop_
_entity.id
_entity.type
_entity.pdbx_description
1 polymer ?
#
loop_
_entity_poly.entity_id
_entity_poly.type
_entity_poly.pdbx_seq_one_letter_code
_entity_poly.pdbx_strand_id
1 'polypeptide(L)'
;MTAEQSEKSCAITAVPSDPYSSVSVSGEEKFVNTDIKRKIRVYNGGLTEEYTLQIHVMDNSEYYTNGVHYEQMNEPDLTALPGVFRTVSATGFKGRIAQSTGLSMLLVQYEDSANAEHTIWRRYEPTSRTLTTVSFVTIEGKKYISCDSEDNILFLNNKQGDMYYIKNADGQVDLLVRTDNVALEEKSGLLSHISTAALLAVIAVLLAAGIWLLLNWKKMKVKSKKSEEIAYFRPYLSSYTEERDGQRETMEK
;
A
#
# COMPACT_ATOMS: atom_id res chain seq x y z
N MET A 1 20.91 -21.16 -12.60
CA MET A 1 20.57 -22.33 -11.78
C MET A 1 19.09 -22.58 -11.97
N THR A 2 18.72 -23.69 -12.62
CA THR A 2 17.32 -24.11 -12.76
C THR A 2 16.99 -24.85 -11.46
N ALA A 3 16.15 -24.28 -10.61
CA ALA A 3 15.67 -24.99 -9.43
C ALA A 3 14.86 -26.19 -9.92
N GLU A 4 15.29 -27.41 -9.56
CA GLU A 4 14.56 -28.63 -9.84
C GLU A 4 13.21 -28.54 -9.12
N GLN A 5 12.13 -28.55 -9.90
CA GLN A 5 10.80 -28.32 -9.37
C GLN A 5 10.33 -29.56 -8.62
N SER A 6 9.99 -29.40 -7.34
CA SER A 6 9.67 -30.52 -6.46
C SER A 6 8.44 -31.28 -6.94
N GLU A 7 8.59 -32.59 -7.11
CA GLU A 7 7.53 -33.53 -7.43
C GLU A 7 6.45 -33.53 -6.34
N LYS A 8 5.18 -33.34 -6.73
CA LYS A 8 4.01 -33.42 -5.83
C LYS A 8 3.29 -34.76 -6.04
N SER A 9 2.52 -35.21 -5.04
CA SER A 9 1.69 -36.43 -5.13
C SER A 9 0.22 -36.11 -4.89
N CYS A 10 -0.67 -36.73 -5.66
CA CYS A 10 -2.11 -36.74 -5.47
C CYS A 10 -2.59 -38.18 -5.26
N ALA A 11 -2.57 -38.64 -4.01
CA ALA A 11 -3.11 -39.93 -3.62
C ALA A 11 -4.64 -39.86 -3.54
N ILE A 12 -5.31 -40.84 -4.13
CA ILE A 12 -6.78 -41.00 -4.04
C ILE A 12 -7.07 -42.31 -3.35
N THR A 13 -7.92 -42.24 -2.32
CA THR A 13 -8.53 -43.41 -1.69
C THR A 13 -9.99 -43.45 -2.08
N ALA A 14 -10.46 -44.62 -2.52
CA ALA A 14 -11.86 -44.88 -2.79
C ALA A 14 -12.29 -46.09 -1.98
N VAL A 15 -13.43 -45.97 -1.28
CA VAL A 15 -13.94 -47.02 -0.39
C VAL A 15 -15.34 -47.39 -0.85
N PRO A 16 -15.60 -48.66 -1.22
CA PRO A 16 -16.94 -49.10 -1.55
C PRO A 16 -17.83 -49.07 -0.30
N SER A 17 -19.10 -48.68 -0.47
CA SER A 17 -20.07 -48.66 0.63
C SER A 17 -20.61 -50.04 1.01
N ASP A 18 -20.50 -51.02 0.10
CA ASP A 18 -20.95 -52.39 0.32
C ASP A 18 -19.75 -53.35 0.43
N PRO A 19 -19.90 -54.49 1.14
CA PRO A 19 -18.80 -55.40 1.41
C PRO A 19 -18.48 -56.36 0.24
N TYR A 20 -19.28 -56.38 -0.82
CA TYR A 20 -19.10 -57.27 -1.97
C TYR A 20 -18.39 -56.56 -3.14
N SER A 21 -18.28 -55.24 -3.07
CA SER A 21 -17.53 -54.44 -4.01
C SER A 21 -16.09 -54.23 -3.57
N SER A 22 -15.18 -54.12 -4.54
CA SER A 22 -13.81 -53.66 -4.31
C SER A 22 -13.46 -52.54 -5.28
N VAL A 23 -12.56 -51.65 -4.86
CA VAL A 23 -12.12 -50.53 -5.67
C VAL A 23 -10.61 -50.56 -5.81
N SER A 24 -10.11 -50.31 -7.01
CA SER A 24 -8.70 -50.07 -7.26
C SER A 24 -8.49 -48.73 -7.93
N VAL A 25 -7.42 -48.03 -7.55
CA VAL A 25 -7.02 -46.77 -8.14
C VAL A 25 -5.67 -46.96 -8.82
N SER A 26 -5.54 -46.47 -10.05
CA SER A 26 -4.31 -46.53 -10.84
C SER A 26 -4.10 -45.23 -11.63
N GLY A 27 -2.95 -45.11 -12.29
CA GLY A 27 -2.58 -43.93 -13.08
C GLY A 27 -1.44 -43.13 -12.46
N GLU A 28 -1.24 -41.93 -12.98
CA GLU A 28 -0.18 -41.02 -12.55
C GLU A 28 -0.50 -40.50 -11.15
N GLU A 29 0.35 -40.77 -10.17
CA GLU A 29 0.18 -40.23 -8.81
C GLU A 29 1.01 -38.96 -8.61
N LYS A 30 2.17 -38.94 -9.24
CA LYS A 30 3.17 -37.90 -9.08
C LYS A 30 3.16 -36.96 -10.28
N PHE A 31 3.34 -35.68 -10.02
CA PHE A 31 3.22 -34.64 -11.04
C PHE A 31 4.10 -33.42 -10.76
N VAL A 32 4.39 -32.69 -11.84
CA VAL A 32 5.12 -31.42 -11.80
C VAL A 32 4.34 -30.39 -12.62
N ASN A 33 3.41 -29.68 -11.98
CA ASN A 33 2.58 -28.63 -12.59
C ASN A 33 1.92 -29.01 -13.93
N THR A 34 1.50 -30.27 -14.05
CA THR A 34 0.75 -30.76 -15.21
C THR A 34 -0.48 -31.48 -14.72
N ASP A 35 -1.55 -31.36 -15.48
CA ASP A 35 -2.76 -32.16 -15.28
C ASP A 35 -2.44 -33.64 -15.27
N ILE A 36 -3.14 -34.38 -14.41
CA ILE A 36 -2.98 -35.83 -14.30
C ILE A 36 -4.31 -36.54 -14.43
N LYS A 37 -4.22 -37.81 -14.81
CA LYS A 37 -5.37 -38.69 -14.93
C LYS A 37 -5.25 -39.85 -13.95
N ARG A 38 -6.32 -40.06 -13.17
CA ARG A 38 -6.47 -41.21 -12.28
C ARG A 38 -7.59 -42.10 -12.79
N LYS A 39 -7.37 -43.40 -12.77
CA LYS A 39 -8.38 -44.40 -13.12
C LYS A 39 -8.88 -45.09 -11.87
N ILE A 40 -10.18 -45.09 -11.66
CA ILE A 40 -10.85 -45.85 -10.61
C ILE A 40 -11.56 -47.02 -11.27
N ARG A 41 -11.26 -48.23 -10.82
CA ARG A 41 -11.98 -49.43 -11.24
C ARG A 41 -12.77 -49.98 -10.07
N VAL A 42 -14.06 -50.16 -10.28
CA VAL A 42 -14.99 -50.73 -9.31
C VAL A 42 -15.36 -52.13 -9.77
N TYR A 43 -15.19 -53.10 -8.87
CA TYR A 43 -15.54 -54.50 -9.10
C TYR A 43 -16.71 -54.86 -8.21
N ASN A 44 -17.81 -55.36 -8.78
CA ASN A 44 -18.98 -55.82 -8.02
C ASN A 44 -19.54 -57.11 -8.65
N GLY A 45 -19.40 -58.24 -7.96
CA GLY A 45 -20.09 -59.48 -8.32
C GLY A 45 -19.85 -60.01 -9.76
N GLY A 46 -18.74 -59.64 -10.40
CA GLY A 46 -18.40 -60.02 -11.78
C GLY A 46 -18.55 -58.89 -12.82
N LEU A 47 -19.11 -57.73 -12.44
CA LEU A 47 -19.11 -56.52 -13.26
C LEU A 47 -17.91 -55.64 -12.91
N THR A 48 -17.31 -55.01 -13.93
CA THR A 48 -16.20 -54.05 -13.77
C THR A 48 -16.57 -52.75 -14.44
N GLU A 49 -16.54 -51.66 -13.67
CA GLU A 49 -16.73 -50.30 -14.18
C GLU A 49 -15.43 -49.52 -14.05
N GLU A 50 -15.08 -48.71 -15.06
CA GLU A 50 -13.89 -47.86 -15.06
C GLU A 50 -14.31 -46.39 -15.17
N TYR A 51 -13.81 -45.59 -14.23
CA TYR A 51 -14.00 -44.14 -14.17
C TYR A 51 -12.65 -43.47 -14.36
N THR A 52 -12.61 -42.40 -15.15
CA THR A 52 -11.41 -41.56 -15.29
C THR A 52 -11.64 -40.24 -14.60
N LEU A 53 -10.85 -39.96 -13.56
CA LEU A 53 -10.76 -38.66 -12.92
C LEU A 53 -9.68 -37.85 -13.64
N GLN A 54 -10.08 -36.69 -14.17
CA GLN A 54 -9.16 -35.68 -14.66
C GLN A 54 -8.91 -34.68 -13.53
N ILE A 55 -7.66 -34.50 -13.16
CA ILE A 55 -7.25 -33.60 -12.09
C ILE A 55 -6.47 -32.47 -12.74
N HIS A 56 -7.06 -31.29 -12.71
CA HIS A 56 -6.44 -30.08 -13.22
C HIS A 56 -5.49 -29.50 -12.16
N VAL A 57 -4.25 -29.25 -12.56
CA VAL A 57 -3.24 -28.66 -11.68
C VAL A 57 -3.12 -27.18 -12.06
N MET A 58 -3.83 -26.35 -11.29
CA MET A 58 -3.85 -24.91 -11.52
C MET A 58 -2.46 -24.30 -11.46
N ASP A 59 -2.21 -23.36 -12.36
CA ASP A 59 -1.05 -22.47 -12.25
C ASP A 59 -1.40 -21.12 -11.61
N ASN A 60 -0.41 -20.23 -11.48
CA ASN A 60 -0.58 -18.95 -10.78
C ASN A 60 -1.52 -17.96 -11.49
N SER A 61 -1.89 -18.23 -12.75
CA SER A 61 -2.83 -17.41 -13.51
C SER A 61 -4.27 -17.88 -13.40
N GLU A 62 -4.52 -18.90 -12.59
CA GLU A 62 -5.84 -19.47 -12.43
C GLU A 62 -6.34 -19.26 -11.01
N TYR A 63 -7.65 -19.24 -10.87
CA TYR A 63 -8.31 -19.00 -9.61
C TYR A 63 -9.54 -19.90 -9.48
N TYR A 64 -9.65 -20.62 -8.37
CA TYR A 64 -10.79 -21.49 -8.10
C TYR A 64 -11.50 -21.07 -6.82
N THR A 65 -12.79 -20.80 -6.91
CA THR A 65 -13.62 -20.45 -5.76
C THR A 65 -15.06 -20.85 -6.00
N ASN A 66 -15.76 -21.25 -4.93
CA ASN A 66 -17.19 -21.56 -4.96
C ASN A 66 -17.59 -22.56 -6.08
N GLY A 67 -16.72 -23.53 -6.39
CA GLY A 67 -16.99 -24.52 -7.43
C GLY A 67 -16.67 -24.09 -8.86
N VAL A 68 -16.21 -22.85 -9.08
CA VAL A 68 -15.98 -22.27 -10.40
C VAL A 68 -14.49 -22.02 -10.61
N HIS A 69 -14.00 -22.43 -11.78
CA HIS A 69 -12.63 -22.21 -12.24
C HIS A 69 -12.57 -20.99 -13.14
N TYR A 70 -11.67 -20.07 -12.83
CA TYR A 70 -11.46 -18.83 -13.55
C TYR A 70 -10.03 -18.76 -14.07
N GLU A 71 -9.88 -18.22 -15.27
CA GLU A 71 -8.60 -17.96 -15.91
C GLU A 71 -8.31 -16.47 -15.93
N GLN A 72 -7.05 -16.09 -15.75
CA GLN A 72 -6.65 -14.69 -15.81
C GLN A 72 -6.87 -14.15 -17.23
N MET A 73 -7.56 -13.02 -17.34
CA MET A 73 -7.69 -12.33 -18.62
C MET A 73 -6.33 -11.77 -19.09
N ASN A 74 -6.08 -11.85 -20.40
CA ASN A 74 -4.87 -11.27 -20.99
C ASN A 74 -4.84 -9.73 -20.86
N GLU A 75 -5.99 -9.10 -21.05
CA GLU A 75 -6.20 -7.66 -20.89
C GLU A 75 -7.43 -7.42 -20.02
N PRO A 76 -7.33 -6.70 -18.89
CA PRO A 76 -8.46 -6.42 -18.04
C PRO A 76 -9.32 -5.27 -18.59
N ASP A 77 -10.63 -5.34 -18.37
CA ASP A 77 -11.58 -4.28 -18.71
C ASP A 77 -11.52 -3.13 -17.68
N LEU A 78 -10.74 -2.11 -18.01
CA LEU A 78 -10.61 -0.93 -17.17
C LEU A 78 -11.88 -0.09 -17.08
N THR A 79 -12.83 -0.23 -18.02
CA THR A 79 -14.07 0.56 -18.02
C THR A 79 -15.03 0.13 -16.92
N ALA A 80 -14.89 -1.10 -16.43
CA ALA A 80 -15.64 -1.61 -15.28
C ALA A 80 -15.20 -1.01 -13.93
N LEU A 81 -13.98 -0.43 -13.86
CA LEU A 81 -13.38 0.06 -12.62
C LEU A 81 -13.77 1.51 -12.30
N PRO A 82 -14.04 1.84 -11.02
CA PRO A 82 -14.26 3.23 -10.63
C PRO A 82 -12.94 3.98 -10.50
N GLY A 83 -12.63 4.83 -11.48
CA GLY A 83 -11.48 5.72 -11.43
C GLY A 83 -10.58 5.64 -12.64
N VAL A 84 -9.32 6.06 -12.47
CA VAL A 84 -8.31 6.01 -13.54
C VAL A 84 -7.33 4.88 -13.26
N PHE A 85 -7.39 3.85 -14.10
CA PHE A 85 -6.49 2.72 -14.09
C PHE A 85 -5.71 2.65 -15.39
N ARG A 86 -4.57 1.97 -15.34
CA ARG A 86 -3.78 1.59 -16.52
C ARG A 86 -3.46 0.10 -16.44
N THR A 87 -3.22 -0.53 -17.58
CA THR A 87 -2.76 -1.91 -17.60
C THR A 87 -1.24 -1.96 -17.41
N VAL A 88 -0.74 -2.92 -16.63
CA VAL A 88 0.70 -3.17 -16.41
C VAL A 88 0.99 -4.66 -16.41
N SER A 89 2.24 -5.03 -16.69
CA SER A 89 2.73 -6.39 -16.51
C SER A 89 3.27 -6.57 -15.09
N ALA A 90 2.96 -7.69 -14.46
CA ALA A 90 3.44 -8.02 -13.12
C ALA A 90 3.97 -9.46 -13.09
N THR A 91 5.09 -9.67 -12.40
CA THR A 91 5.70 -11.00 -12.25
C THR A 91 4.74 -11.95 -11.56
N GLY A 92 4.56 -13.15 -12.15
CA GLY A 92 3.66 -14.18 -11.62
C GLY A 92 2.30 -14.24 -12.31
N PHE A 93 2.02 -13.30 -13.22
CA PHE A 93 0.78 -13.24 -14.00
C PHE A 93 1.06 -13.47 -15.49
N LYS A 94 0.17 -14.20 -16.18
CA LYS A 94 0.28 -14.46 -17.62
C LYS A 94 -0.12 -13.24 -18.45
N GLY A 95 -1.16 -12.55 -18.03
CA GLY A 95 -1.69 -11.36 -18.68
C GLY A 95 -1.25 -10.05 -18.02
N ARG A 96 -1.87 -8.95 -18.44
CA ARG A 96 -1.76 -7.66 -17.78
C ARG A 96 -2.74 -7.57 -16.61
N ILE A 97 -2.43 -6.67 -15.69
CA ILE A 97 -3.24 -6.37 -14.51
C ILE A 97 -3.56 -4.88 -14.49
N ALA A 98 -4.64 -4.48 -13.83
CA ALA A 98 -4.99 -3.09 -13.67
C ALA A 98 -4.22 -2.49 -12.49
N GLN A 99 -3.60 -1.33 -12.70
CA GLN A 99 -2.90 -0.55 -11.67
C GLN A 99 -3.53 0.83 -11.58
N SER A 100 -3.85 1.27 -10.36
CA SER A 100 -4.30 2.63 -10.11
C SER A 100 -3.20 3.65 -10.42
N THR A 101 -3.57 4.87 -10.81
CA THR A 101 -2.56 5.90 -11.15
C THR A 101 -1.65 6.30 -9.98
N GLY A 102 -2.08 6.09 -8.73
CA GLY A 102 -1.23 6.27 -7.53
C GLY A 102 -0.44 5.04 -7.10
N LEU A 103 -0.50 3.97 -7.88
CA LEU A 103 0.29 2.73 -7.71
C LEU A 103 -0.04 1.93 -6.44
N SER A 104 -1.04 2.32 -5.64
CA SER A 104 -1.36 1.63 -4.38
C SER A 104 -2.29 0.43 -4.57
N MET A 105 -3.03 0.39 -5.68
CA MET A 105 -4.00 -0.66 -5.97
C MET A 105 -3.63 -1.43 -7.24
N LEU A 106 -3.48 -2.74 -7.10
CA LEU A 106 -3.31 -3.68 -8.19
C LEU A 106 -4.50 -4.63 -8.21
N LEU A 107 -5.16 -4.74 -9.36
CA LEU A 107 -6.33 -5.58 -9.55
C LEU A 107 -6.09 -6.53 -10.72
N VAL A 108 -6.46 -7.77 -10.52
CA VAL A 108 -6.39 -8.83 -11.51
C VAL A 108 -7.81 -9.24 -11.84
N GLN A 109 -8.13 -9.26 -13.14
CA GLN A 109 -9.42 -9.74 -13.61
C GLN A 109 -9.28 -11.18 -14.08
N TYR A 110 -10.25 -12.00 -13.67
CA TYR A 110 -10.37 -13.38 -14.11
C TYR A 110 -11.74 -13.57 -14.77
N GLU A 111 -11.79 -14.42 -15.78
CA GLU A 111 -13.01 -14.84 -16.46
C GLU A 111 -13.31 -16.30 -16.14
N ASP A 112 -14.59 -16.62 -15.99
CA ASP A 112 -15.03 -18.00 -15.76
C ASP A 112 -14.73 -18.83 -17.01
N SER A 113 -13.94 -19.89 -16.83
CA SER A 113 -13.51 -20.81 -17.89
C SER A 113 -14.68 -21.44 -18.66
N ALA A 114 -15.85 -21.58 -18.03
CA ALA A 114 -17.06 -22.12 -18.64
C ALA A 114 -18.02 -21.05 -19.17
N ASN A 115 -17.86 -19.78 -18.75
CA ASN A 115 -18.70 -18.67 -19.16
C ASN A 115 -17.96 -17.32 -19.15
N ALA A 116 -17.37 -16.96 -20.30
CA ALA A 116 -16.58 -15.73 -20.43
C ALA A 116 -17.34 -14.42 -20.10
N GLU A 117 -18.67 -14.41 -20.04
CA GLU A 117 -19.44 -13.24 -19.61
C GLU A 117 -19.33 -12.99 -18.10
N HIS A 118 -18.99 -14.01 -17.32
CA HIS A 118 -18.85 -13.92 -15.88
C HIS A 118 -17.38 -13.65 -15.51
N THR A 119 -17.11 -12.45 -15.02
CA THR A 119 -15.77 -12.05 -14.57
C THR A 119 -15.76 -11.64 -13.11
N ILE A 120 -14.61 -11.85 -12.48
CA ILE A 120 -14.35 -11.46 -11.10
C ILE A 120 -13.07 -10.63 -11.01
N TRP A 121 -13.01 -9.79 -9.98
CA TRP A 121 -11.84 -8.98 -9.67
C TRP A 121 -11.20 -9.42 -8.37
N ARG A 122 -9.87 -9.45 -8.36
CA ARG A 122 -9.07 -9.74 -7.17
C ARG A 122 -8.04 -8.64 -6.96
N ARG A 123 -7.92 -8.17 -5.72
CA ARG A 123 -6.82 -7.29 -5.35
C ARG A 123 -5.57 -8.13 -5.13
N TYR A 124 -4.47 -7.73 -5.75
CA TYR A 124 -3.17 -8.35 -5.57
C TYR A 124 -2.31 -7.48 -4.64
N GLU A 125 -1.76 -8.09 -3.59
CA GLU A 125 -0.78 -7.47 -2.71
C GLU A 125 0.62 -8.05 -3.01
N PRO A 126 1.53 -7.30 -3.64
CA PRO A 126 2.82 -7.83 -4.09
C PRO A 126 3.70 -8.36 -2.98
N THR A 127 3.62 -7.75 -1.79
CA THR A 127 4.47 -8.09 -0.64
C THR A 127 4.17 -9.48 -0.10
N SER A 128 2.88 -9.77 0.12
CA SER A 128 2.39 -11.06 0.61
C SER A 128 2.08 -12.05 -0.50
N ARG A 129 2.02 -11.59 -1.76
CA ARG A 129 1.57 -12.34 -2.94
C ARG A 129 0.17 -12.91 -2.78
N THR A 130 -0.70 -12.19 -2.07
CA THR A 130 -2.07 -12.62 -1.79
C THR A 130 -3.06 -11.99 -2.75
N LEU A 131 -4.04 -12.78 -3.16
CA LEU A 131 -5.21 -12.32 -3.90
C LEU A 131 -6.41 -12.26 -2.93
N THR A 132 -7.03 -11.09 -2.80
CA THR A 132 -8.23 -10.92 -1.97
C THR A 132 -9.44 -10.57 -2.83
N THR A 133 -10.63 -10.95 -2.35
CA THR A 133 -11.90 -10.58 -2.99
C THR A 133 -12.04 -9.06 -3.04
N VAL A 134 -12.55 -8.57 -4.16
CA VAL A 134 -12.97 -7.18 -4.34
C VAL A 134 -14.47 -7.19 -4.65
N SER A 135 -15.21 -6.30 -3.98
CA SER A 135 -16.58 -5.96 -4.33
C SER A 135 -16.64 -4.50 -4.81
N PHE A 136 -17.68 -4.18 -5.56
CA PHE A 136 -17.96 -2.81 -5.97
C PHE A 136 -19.21 -2.31 -5.26
N VAL A 137 -19.10 -1.14 -4.62
CA VAL A 137 -20.18 -0.56 -3.83
C VAL A 137 -20.53 0.80 -4.41
N THR A 138 -21.82 1.09 -4.52
CA THR A 138 -22.30 2.40 -4.96
C THR A 138 -22.89 3.15 -3.77
N ILE A 139 -22.32 4.31 -3.45
CA ILE A 139 -22.78 5.20 -2.39
C ILE A 139 -22.97 6.58 -2.99
N GLU A 140 -24.16 7.15 -2.82
CA GLU A 140 -24.53 8.47 -3.37
C GLU A 140 -24.26 8.59 -4.89
N GLY A 141 -24.54 7.52 -5.65
CA GLY A 141 -24.32 7.48 -7.11
C GLY A 141 -22.85 7.36 -7.53
N LYS A 142 -21.93 7.23 -6.58
CA LYS A 142 -20.50 7.07 -6.82
C LYS A 142 -20.07 5.64 -6.51
N LYS A 143 -19.41 5.01 -7.47
CA LYS A 143 -18.91 3.64 -7.36
C LYS A 143 -17.54 3.63 -6.68
N TYR A 144 -17.35 2.71 -5.76
CA TYR A 144 -16.13 2.48 -4.99
C TYR A 144 -15.70 1.03 -5.09
N ILE A 145 -14.42 0.77 -4.84
CA ILE A 145 -13.88 -0.57 -4.62
C ILE A 145 -13.86 -0.83 -3.12
N SER A 146 -14.52 -1.89 -2.67
CA SER A 146 -14.39 -2.33 -1.28
C SER A 146 -13.08 -3.07 -1.06
N CYS A 147 -12.38 -2.75 0.02
CA CYS A 147 -11.11 -3.35 0.40
C CYS A 147 -11.24 -4.39 1.52
N ASP A 148 -12.41 -4.51 2.15
CA ASP A 148 -12.70 -5.43 3.24
C ASP A 148 -14.06 -6.11 3.04
N SER A 149 -14.34 -7.16 3.80
CA SER A 149 -15.58 -7.94 3.66
C SER A 149 -16.84 -7.20 4.12
N GLU A 150 -16.68 -6.14 4.90
CA GLU A 150 -17.76 -5.36 5.50
C GLU A 150 -18.02 -4.04 4.76
N ASP A 151 -17.26 -3.75 3.71
CA ASP A 151 -17.30 -2.50 2.96
C ASP A 151 -17.05 -1.24 3.81
N ASN A 152 -16.30 -1.40 4.92
CA ASN A 152 -15.92 -0.28 5.77
C ASN A 152 -14.76 0.51 5.14
N ILE A 153 -13.85 -0.15 4.41
CA ILE A 153 -12.72 0.50 3.76
C ILE A 153 -12.98 0.55 2.25
N LEU A 154 -13.13 1.76 1.73
CA LEU A 154 -13.44 2.00 0.33
C LEU A 154 -12.26 2.65 -0.38
N PHE A 155 -12.05 2.26 -1.63
CA PHE A 155 -11.03 2.81 -2.50
C PHE A 155 -11.66 3.50 -3.70
N LEU A 156 -11.08 4.64 -4.06
CA LEU A 156 -11.36 5.32 -5.30
C LEU A 156 -10.09 5.99 -5.81
N ASN A 157 -9.77 5.74 -7.08
CA ASN A 157 -8.77 6.53 -7.78
C ASN A 157 -9.44 7.66 -8.57
N ASN A 158 -8.88 8.87 -8.52
CA ASN A 158 -9.28 9.94 -9.43
C ASN A 158 -8.05 10.75 -9.89
N LYS A 159 -8.28 11.89 -10.55
CA LYS A 159 -7.20 12.79 -10.99
C LYS A 159 -6.27 13.27 -9.87
N GLN A 160 -6.68 13.16 -8.60
CA GLN A 160 -5.92 13.58 -7.42
C GLN A 160 -5.06 12.44 -6.84
N GLY A 161 -5.16 11.21 -7.38
CA GLY A 161 -4.42 10.04 -6.92
C GLY A 161 -5.32 8.99 -6.28
N ASP A 162 -4.71 8.09 -5.52
CA ASP A 162 -5.43 7.02 -4.81
C ASP A 162 -5.97 7.55 -3.48
N MET A 163 -7.26 7.33 -3.24
CA MET A 163 -7.95 7.76 -2.03
C MET A 163 -8.63 6.57 -1.36
N TYR A 164 -8.45 6.50 -0.05
CA TYR A 164 -9.11 5.55 0.83
C TYR A 164 -10.11 6.29 1.69
N TYR A 165 -11.30 5.72 1.83
CA TYR A 165 -12.38 6.24 2.63
C TYR A 165 -12.80 5.21 3.67
N ILE A 166 -13.38 5.70 4.75
CA ILE A 166 -14.08 4.88 5.73
C ILE A 166 -15.59 5.11 5.58
N LYS A 167 -16.35 4.01 5.52
CA LYS A 167 -17.81 4.04 5.59
C LYS A 167 -18.21 3.90 7.07
N ASN A 168 -18.86 4.93 7.59
CA ASN A 168 -19.36 4.94 8.96
C ASN A 168 -20.64 4.09 9.09
N ALA A 169 -21.02 3.76 10.32
CA ALA A 169 -22.22 2.97 10.61
C ALA A 169 -23.53 3.63 10.15
N ASP A 170 -23.55 4.96 10.01
CA ASP A 170 -24.66 5.74 9.46
C ASP A 170 -24.70 5.77 7.92
N GLY A 171 -23.72 5.13 7.26
CA GLY A 171 -23.58 5.07 5.81
C GLY A 171 -22.85 6.25 5.19
N GLN A 172 -22.40 7.23 5.98
CA GLN A 172 -21.58 8.34 5.48
C GLN A 172 -20.17 7.86 5.13
N VAL A 173 -19.54 8.53 4.17
CA VAL A 173 -18.22 8.18 3.66
C VAL A 173 -17.25 9.32 3.94
N ASP A 174 -16.31 9.07 4.83
CA ASP A 174 -15.27 10.04 5.21
C ASP A 174 -13.94 9.69 4.56
N LEU A 175 -13.21 10.70 4.09
CA LEU A 175 -11.88 10.50 3.54
C LEU A 175 -10.92 10.09 4.66
N LEU A 176 -10.36 8.89 4.55
CA LEU A 176 -9.39 8.36 5.50
C LEU A 176 -7.97 8.80 5.12
N VAL A 177 -7.56 8.54 3.88
CA VAL A 177 -6.21 8.81 3.38
C VAL A 177 -6.27 9.21 1.91
N ARG A 178 -5.42 10.17 1.52
CA ARG A 178 -5.04 10.40 0.13
C ARG A 178 -3.57 10.06 -0.02
N THR A 179 -3.25 9.27 -1.03
CA THR A 179 -1.88 9.16 -1.53
C THR A 179 -1.77 10.10 -2.71
N ASP A 180 -1.02 11.19 -2.52
CA ASP A 180 -0.72 12.08 -3.62
C ASP A 180 0.26 11.34 -4.55
N ASN A 181 0.02 11.44 -5.86
CA ASN A 181 0.94 10.96 -6.89
C ASN A 181 2.20 11.84 -6.95
N VAL A 182 2.90 12.03 -5.83
CA VAL A 182 4.32 12.36 -5.87
C VAL A 182 5.05 11.06 -6.17
N ALA A 183 4.77 10.50 -7.35
CA ALA A 183 5.86 9.94 -8.09
C ALA A 183 6.93 11.04 -8.12
N LEU A 184 8.14 10.67 -7.74
CA LEU A 184 9.37 11.36 -8.12
C LEU A 184 9.42 11.44 -9.66
N GLU A 185 8.52 12.18 -10.29
CA GLU A 185 8.95 12.98 -11.42
C GLU A 185 9.97 13.91 -10.79
N GLU A 186 11.24 13.72 -11.15
CA GLU A 186 12.15 14.84 -11.21
C GLU A 186 11.36 15.98 -11.85
N LYS A 187 10.91 16.95 -11.03
CA LYS A 187 10.54 18.28 -11.49
C LYS A 187 11.83 18.96 -11.97
N SER A 188 12.48 18.38 -12.97
CA SER A 188 13.37 19.04 -13.90
C SER A 188 12.62 20.10 -14.72
N GLY A 189 11.28 20.14 -14.65
CA GLY A 189 10.46 21.19 -15.29
C GLY A 189 10.22 22.47 -14.48
N LEU A 190 10.54 22.56 -13.17
CA LEU A 190 10.36 23.82 -12.43
C LEU A 190 11.58 24.75 -12.52
N LEU A 191 12.67 24.29 -13.14
CA LEU A 191 13.84 25.10 -13.46
C LEU A 191 13.92 25.46 -14.95
N SER A 192 13.07 24.91 -15.82
CA SER A 192 13.12 25.18 -17.26
C SER A 192 12.51 26.52 -17.68
N HIS A 193 11.82 27.23 -16.79
CA HIS A 193 11.19 28.53 -17.09
C HIS A 193 11.70 29.72 -16.27
N ILE A 194 12.65 29.51 -15.35
CA ILE A 194 13.39 30.63 -14.78
C ILE A 194 14.61 30.82 -15.67
N SER A 195 14.62 31.89 -16.48
CA SER A 195 15.81 32.31 -17.20
C SER A 195 16.99 32.25 -16.24
N THR A 196 18.02 31.48 -16.57
CA THR A 196 19.23 31.30 -15.77
C THR A 196 19.83 32.65 -15.36
N ALA A 197 19.60 33.70 -16.16
CA ALA A 197 19.95 35.07 -15.87
C ALA A 197 19.17 35.69 -14.68
N ALA A 198 17.87 35.40 -14.54
CA ALA A 198 17.05 35.90 -13.44
C ALA A 198 17.47 35.28 -12.10
N LEU A 199 17.81 33.99 -12.09
CA LEU A 199 18.26 33.31 -10.87
C LEU A 199 19.64 33.84 -10.42
N LEU A 200 20.56 34.04 -11.37
CA LEU A 200 21.87 34.65 -11.10
C LEU A 200 21.74 36.10 -10.60
N ALA A 201 20.80 36.87 -11.13
CA ALA A 201 20.54 38.24 -10.66
C ALA A 201 20.04 38.27 -9.21
N VAL A 202 19.13 37.38 -8.83
CA VAL A 202 18.63 37.28 -7.45
C VAL A 202 19.76 36.87 -6.49
N ILE A 203 20.59 35.89 -6.88
CA ILE A 203 21.75 35.46 -6.07
C ILE A 203 22.75 36.61 -5.92
N ALA A 204 23.04 37.36 -6.99
CA ALA A 204 23.95 38.51 -6.93
C ALA A 204 23.44 39.62 -6.00
N VAL A 205 22.13 39.90 -6.02
CA VAL A 205 21.50 40.89 -5.12
C VAL A 205 21.56 40.43 -3.66
N LEU A 206 21.30 39.14 -3.39
CA LEU A 206 21.39 38.58 -2.03
C LEU A 206 22.83 38.60 -1.50
N LEU A 207 23.82 38.29 -2.35
CA LEU A 207 25.23 38.39 -1.97
C LEU A 207 25.65 39.84 -1.71
N ALA A 208 25.23 40.80 -2.54
CA ALA A 208 25.50 42.21 -2.33
C ALA A 208 24.88 42.73 -1.02
N ALA A 209 23.64 42.34 -0.72
CA ALA A 209 22.98 42.68 0.53
C ALA A 209 23.67 42.04 1.75
N GLY A 210 24.11 40.78 1.64
CA GLY A 210 24.88 40.10 2.68
C GLY A 210 26.23 40.75 2.94
N ILE A 211 26.97 41.13 1.90
CA ILE A 211 28.24 41.85 2.01
C ILE A 211 28.02 43.23 2.65
N TRP A 212 26.96 43.94 2.28
CA TRP A 212 26.62 45.24 2.87
C TRP A 212 26.28 45.12 4.36
N LEU A 213 25.48 44.13 4.77
CA LEU A 213 25.18 43.83 6.16
C LEU A 213 26.44 43.50 6.97
N LEU A 214 27.34 42.67 6.43
CA LEU A 214 28.62 42.33 7.08
C LEU A 214 29.52 43.56 7.28
N LEU A 215 29.60 44.45 6.28
CA LEU A 215 30.36 45.70 6.38
C LEU A 215 29.76 46.65 7.42
N ASN A 216 28.43 46.75 7.49
CA ASN A 216 27.77 47.57 8.50
C ASN A 216 27.94 47.01 9.92
N TRP A 217 27.92 45.68 10.06
CA TRP A 217 28.21 45.01 11.34
C TRP A 217 29.66 45.24 11.80
N LYS A 218 30.63 45.21 10.88
CA LYS A 218 32.02 45.58 11.20
C LYS A 218 32.15 47.04 11.63
N LYS A 219 31.44 47.98 10.97
CA LYS A 219 31.41 49.40 11.37
C LYS A 219 30.82 49.61 12.77
N MET A 220 29.78 48.86 13.15
CA MET A 220 29.20 48.94 14.50
C MET A 220 30.12 48.37 15.57
N LYS A 221 30.85 47.27 15.31
CA LYS A 221 31.86 46.74 16.25
C LYS A 221 33.05 47.68 16.47
N VAL A 222 33.43 48.48 15.47
CA VAL A 222 34.50 49.48 15.64
C VAL A 222 34.04 50.66 16.51
N LYS A 223 32.75 51.02 16.48
CA LYS A 223 32.19 52.06 17.36
C LYS A 223 31.98 51.61 18.81
N SER A 224 31.83 50.30 19.09
CA SER A 224 31.57 49.79 20.45
C SER A 224 32.83 49.54 21.29
N LYS A 225 34.05 49.70 20.73
CA LYS A 225 35.30 49.73 21.52
C LYS A 225 35.66 51.16 21.87
N LYS A 226 34.86 51.82 22.72
CA LYS A 226 35.32 53.01 23.44
C LYS A 226 34.74 53.00 24.86
N SER A 227 35.64 52.67 25.80
CA SER A 227 35.60 52.96 27.24
C SER A 227 34.51 52.29 28.08
N GLU A 228 34.88 51.23 28.80
CA GLU A 228 34.32 50.97 30.13
C GLU A 228 35.48 50.77 31.13
N GLU A 229 35.49 51.63 32.12
CA GLU A 229 36.44 51.77 33.22
C GLU A 229 36.18 50.67 34.26
N ILE A 230 37.22 49.97 34.71
CA ILE A 230 37.10 48.80 35.60
C ILE A 230 36.91 49.28 37.05
N ALA A 231 35.70 49.12 37.58
CA ALA A 231 35.43 49.29 39.02
C ALA A 231 35.61 47.95 39.76
N TYR A 232 36.52 47.90 40.73
CA TYR A 232 36.76 46.72 41.57
C TYR A 232 35.80 46.69 42.77
N PHE A 233 35.03 45.59 42.91
CA PHE A 233 34.23 45.28 44.10
C PHE A 233 35.10 44.55 45.16
N ARG A 234 35.01 44.94 46.43
CA ARG A 234 35.56 44.21 47.59
C ARG A 234 34.41 43.58 48.41
N PRO A 235 34.49 42.30 48.85
CA PRO A 235 33.39 41.66 49.56
C PRO A 235 33.48 41.77 51.10
N TYR A 236 32.33 42.16 51.66
CA TYR A 236 31.64 41.85 52.93
C TYR A 236 32.39 41.63 54.24
N LEU A 237 31.80 42.16 55.32
CA LEU A 237 31.29 41.39 56.48
C LEU A 237 30.41 42.31 57.36
N SER A 238 29.13 41.97 57.55
CA SER A 238 28.31 42.51 58.65
C SER A 238 27.85 41.35 59.51
N SER A 239 28.34 41.29 60.75
CA SER A 239 27.91 40.34 61.78
C SER A 239 26.65 40.85 62.48
N TYR A 240 25.61 40.03 62.48
CA TYR A 240 24.39 40.19 63.27
C TYR A 240 24.66 40.06 64.78
N THR A 241 24.08 40.96 65.58
CA THR A 241 23.55 40.87 66.97
C THR A 241 23.15 42.32 67.34
N GLU A 242 22.08 42.70 68.02
CA GLU A 242 21.21 42.06 69.01
C GLU A 242 19.97 42.95 69.23
N GLU A 243 18.98 42.41 69.94
CA GLU A 243 17.69 43.00 70.33
C GLU A 243 17.77 44.27 71.23
N ARG A 244 16.79 45.17 71.13
CA ARG A 244 15.84 45.51 72.23
C ARG A 244 14.87 46.64 71.85
N ASP A 245 13.59 46.28 71.96
CA ASP A 245 12.52 46.90 72.76
C ASP A 245 12.32 48.43 72.81
N GLY A 246 11.06 48.82 72.60
CA GLY A 246 10.39 49.96 73.24
C GLY A 246 10.72 51.37 72.76
N GLN A 247 9.79 52.01 72.03
CA GLN A 247 8.96 53.07 72.61
C GLN A 247 7.93 53.61 71.62
N ARG A 248 6.79 53.92 72.22
CA ARG A 248 5.54 54.46 71.70
C ARG A 248 5.62 55.99 71.73
N GLU A 249 4.62 56.61 71.09
CA GLU A 249 4.24 58.04 71.16
C GLU A 249 5.03 58.96 70.21
N THR A 250 4.50 60.00 69.57
CA THR A 250 3.17 60.61 69.35
C THR A 250 3.43 61.76 68.35
N MET A 251 2.39 62.21 67.62
CA MET A 251 2.13 63.60 67.12
C MET A 251 3.28 64.34 66.37
N GLU A 252 3.10 65.17 65.35
CA GLU A 252 2.11 66.07 64.76
C GLU A 252 2.78 66.40 63.40
N LYS A 253 2.13 66.66 62.27
CA LYS A 253 1.16 67.71 61.97
C LYS A 253 0.81 67.58 60.49
#